data_AF-A0A0B6Z4L8-F1
#
_entry.id   AF-A0A0B6Z4L8-F1
#
_cell.length_a   1.000
_cell.length_b   1.000
_cell.length_c   1.000
_cell.angle_alpha   90.00
_cell.angle_beta   90.00
_cell.angle_gamma   90.00
#
_symmetry.space_group_name_H-M   'P 1'
#
loop_
_entity.id
_entity.type
_entity.pdbx_description
1 polymer ?
#
loop_
_entity_poly.entity_id
_entity_poly.type
_entity_poly.pdbx_seq_one_letter_code
_entity_poly.pdbx_strand_id
1 'polypeptide(L)' 'SAKADLWSIGTILYQCLTGRAPFQAQNPQELKKKYEKSPALKPNIPASTSPELRDLLVRMLKRDAEE' A
#
# COMPACT_ATOMS: atom_id res chain seq x y z
N SER A 1 -11.45 -0.76 12.21
CA SER A 1 -12.14 -0.27 11.00
C SER A 1 -11.44 0.91 10.36
N ALA A 2 -11.28 2.06 11.04
CA ALA A 2 -10.66 3.27 10.44
C ALA A 2 -9.30 3.07 9.75
N LYS A 3 -8.41 2.22 10.31
CA LYS A 3 -7.12 1.88 9.68
C LYS A 3 -7.26 1.07 8.39
N ALA A 4 -8.23 0.15 8.35
CA ALA A 4 -8.55 -0.61 7.14
C ALA A 4 -9.18 0.29 6.06
N ASP A 5 -9.93 1.31 6.48
CA ASP A 5 -10.48 2.32 5.57
C ASP A 5 -9.34 3.17 4.97
N LEU A 6 -8.40 3.66 5.80
CA LEU A 6 -7.20 4.37 5.33
C LEU A 6 -6.37 3.54 4.36
N TRP A 7 -6.19 2.25 4.66
CA TRP A 7 -5.52 1.32 3.77
C TRP A 7 -6.21 1.21 2.41
N SER A 8 -7.53 1.06 2.43
CA SER A 8 -8.34 0.91 1.21
C SER A 8 -8.30 2.18 0.37
N ILE A 9 -8.42 3.36 0.99
CA ILE A 9 -8.28 4.65 0.31
C ILE A 9 -6.86 4.81 -0.26
N GLY A 10 -5.82 4.43 0.48
CA GLY A 10 -4.43 4.48 0.00
C GLY A 10 -4.20 3.59 -1.21
N THR A 11 -4.84 2.41 -1.22
CA THR A 11 -4.81 1.48 -2.36
C THR A 11 -5.46 2.09 -3.60
N ILE A 12 -6.63 2.71 -3.43
CA ILE A 12 -7.34 3.41 -4.52
C ILE A 12 -6.50 4.58 -5.05
N LEU A 13 -5.97 5.42 -4.15
CA LEU A 13 -5.16 6.59 -4.52
C LEU A 13 -3.90 6.18 -5.31
N TYR A 14 -3.20 5.14 -4.84
CA TYR A 14 -2.05 4.59 -5.56
C TYR A 14 -2.45 4.09 -6.96
N GLN A 15 -3.60 3.42 -7.07
CA GLN A 15 -4.07 2.91 -8.35
C GLN A 15 -4.49 4.03 -9.32
N CYS A 16 -5.11 5.10 -8.82
CA CYS A 16 -5.36 6.30 -9.62
C CYS A 16 -4.05 6.93 -10.13
N LEU A 17 -3.00 6.93 -9.31
CA LEU A 17 -1.70 7.50 -9.67
C LEU A 17 -0.93 6.64 -10.69
N THR A 18 -0.97 5.32 -10.56
CA THR A 18 -0.07 4.40 -11.29
C THR A 18 -0.78 3.52 -12.32
N GLY A 19 -2.11 3.49 -12.30
CA GLY A 19 -2.93 2.55 -13.06
C GLY A 19 -2.87 1.10 -12.54
N ARG A 20 -2.10 0.83 -11.48
CA ARG A 20 -1.83 -0.53 -10.97
C ARG A 20 -2.12 -0.61 -9.48
N ALA A 21 -2.46 -1.80 -8.99
CA ALA A 21 -2.55 -2.03 -7.56
C ALA A 21 -1.17 -1.89 -6.89
N PRO A 22 -1.07 -1.39 -5.65
CA PRO A 22 0.19 -1.27 -4.92
C PRO A 22 0.87 -2.63 -4.70
N PHE A 23 0.08 -3.70 -4.59
CA PHE A 23 0.57 -5.06 -4.40
C PHE A 23 -0.22 -6.02 -5.29
N GLN A 24 0.50 -6.78 -6.10
CA GLN A 24 -0.06 -7.80 -6.98
C GLN A 24 0.11 -9.20 -6.36
N ALA A 25 -0.95 -10.00 -6.49
CA ALA A 25 -1.00 -11.42 -6.14
C ALA A 25 -2.04 -12.10 -7.04
N GLN A 26 -1.90 -13.42 -7.25
CA GLN A 26 -2.85 -14.15 -8.10
C GLN A 26 -4.16 -14.46 -7.37
N ASN A 27 -4.14 -14.46 -6.05
CA ASN A 27 -5.31 -14.67 -5.20
C ASN A 27 -5.15 -13.97 -3.83
N PRO A 28 -6.23 -13.79 -3.05
CA PRO A 28 -6.18 -13.15 -1.74
C PRO A 28 -5.29 -13.86 -0.72
N GLN A 29 -5.13 -15.18 -0.81
CA GLN A 29 -4.30 -15.96 0.12
C GLN A 29 -2.81 -15.69 -0.09
N GLU A 30 -2.37 -15.62 -1.35
CA GLU A 30 -1.01 -15.22 -1.70
C GLU A 30 -0.71 -13.79 -1.27
N LEU A 31 -1.68 -12.89 -1.48
CA LEU A 31 -1.55 -11.51 -1.04
C LEU A 31 -1.33 -11.44 0.48
N LYS A 32 -2.19 -12.13 1.24
CA LYS A 32 -2.08 -12.25 2.70
C LYS A 32 -0.73 -12.83 3.13
N LYS A 33 -0.27 -13.91 2.48
CA LYS A 33 1.04 -14.53 2.75
C LYS A 33 2.21 -13.59 2.44
N LYS A 34 2.09 -12.77 1.39
CA LYS A 34 3.08 -11.73 1.04
C LYS A 34 3.14 -10.67 2.14
N TYR A 35 1.97 -10.23 2.64
CA TYR A 35 1.87 -9.32 3.78
C TYR A 35 2.45 -9.90 5.07
N GLU A 36 2.18 -11.17 5.37
CA GLU A 36 2.69 -11.84 6.57
C GLU A 36 4.21 -11.99 6.54
N LYS A 37 4.77 -12.40 5.40
CA LYS A 37 6.21 -12.66 5.25
C LYS A 37 7.08 -11.42 5.04
N SER A 38 6.52 -10.32 4.57
CA SER A 38 7.27 -9.09 4.28
C SER A 38 6.77 -7.93 5.15
N PRO A 39 7.33 -7.75 6.36
CA PRO A 39 6.93 -6.68 7.27
C PRO A 39 7.19 -5.27 6.72
N ALA A 40 8.02 -5.14 5.69
CA ALA A 40 8.34 -3.87 5.03
C ALA A 40 7.89 -3.82 3.56
N LEU A 41 6.70 -4.36 3.24
CA LEU A 41 6.10 -4.16 1.92
C LEU A 41 5.90 -2.67 1.65
N LYS A 42 6.72 -2.12 0.75
CA LYS A 42 6.63 -0.73 0.32
C LYS A 42 5.99 -0.68 -1.08
N PRO A 43 5.00 0.20 -1.31
CA PRO A 43 4.47 0.43 -2.64
C PRO A 43 5.56 1.04 -3.54
N ASN A 44 5.58 0.65 -4.80
CA ASN A 44 6.53 1.19 -5.78
C ASN A 44 6.02 2.53 -6.33
N ILE A 45 6.27 3.61 -5.59
CA ILE A 45 5.79 4.96 -5.95
C ILE A 45 6.75 5.59 -6.98
N PRO A 46 6.24 6.09 -8.13
CA PRO A 46 7.07 6.72 -9.16
C PRO A 46 7.94 7.86 -8.62
N ALA A 47 9.14 8.01 -9.20
CA ALA A 47 10.09 9.07 -8.82
C ALA A 47 9.49 10.49 -9.01
N SER A 48 8.66 10.66 -10.04
CA SER A 48 7.97 11.90 -10.41
C SER A 48 6.84 12.32 -9.47
N THR A 49 6.43 11.45 -8.53
CA THR A 49 5.44 11.80 -7.51
C THR A 49 6.02 12.81 -6.54
N SER A 50 5.22 13.84 -6.19
CA SER A 50 5.67 14.85 -5.24
C SER A 50 6.04 14.22 -3.88
N PRO A 51 6.99 14.83 -3.13
CA PRO A 51 7.40 14.32 -1.83
C PRO A 51 6.23 14.14 -0.85
N GLU A 52 5.26 15.06 -0.88
CA GLU A 52 4.09 15.08 0.00
C GLU A 52 3.14 13.91 -0.30
N LEU A 53 2.85 13.67 -1.59
CA LEU A 53 2.00 12.56 -2.00
C LEU A 53 2.70 11.22 -1.75
N ARG A 54 4.03 11.16 -1.92
CA ARG A 54 4.81 9.98 -1.57
C ARG A 54 4.74 9.68 -0.07
N ASP A 55 4.96 10.67 0.79
CA ASP A 55 4.86 10.49 2.25
C ASP A 55 3.46 10.03 2.66
N LEU A 56 2.42 10.69 2.14
CA LEU A 56 1.03 10.32 2.39
C LEU A 56 0.76 8.86 2.01
N LEU A 57 1.11 8.45 0.78
CA LEU A 57 0.91 7.08 0.31
C LEU A 57 1.68 6.05 1.15
N VAL A 58 2.92 6.36 1.54
CA VAL A 58 3.71 5.48 2.42
C VAL A 58 3.04 5.32 3.77
N ARG A 59 2.49 6.40 4.36
CA ARG A 59 1.81 6.34 5.66
C ARG A 59 0.48 5.60 5.59
N MET A 60 -0.29 5.77 4.51
CA MET A 60 -1.57 5.08 4.30
C MET A 60 -1.39 3.59 4.03
N LEU A 61 -0.31 3.21 3.33
CA LEU A 61 0.01 1.83 2.97
C LEU A 61 1.08 1.21 3.88
N LYS A 62 1.34 1.84 5.04
CA LYS A 62 2.21 1.27 6.06
C LYS A 62 1.45 0.14 6.74
N ARG A 63 2.01 -1.08 6.70
CA ARG A 63 1.51 -2.17 7.52
C ARG A 63 1.57 -1.73 8.98
N ASP A 64 0.49 -1.89 9.72
CA ASP A 64 0.58 -1.92 11.18
C ASP A 64 1.55 -3.07 11.54
N ALA A 65 2.81 -2.74 11.77
CA ALA A 65 3.50 -3.41 12.86
C ALA A 65 2.64 -3.07 14.08
N GLU A 66 2.23 -4.08 14.82
CA GLU A 66 1.62 -3.88 16.14
C GLU A 66 2.43 -2.83 16.91
N GLU A 67 1.77 -2.15 17.84
CA GLU A 67 2.51 -1.80 19.06
C GLU A 67 3.29 -3.01 19.60
#